data_AF-A0AA96ZU52-F1
#
_entry.id   AF-A0AA96ZU52-F1
#
_cell.length_a   1.000
_cell.length_b   1.000
_cell.length_c   1.000
_cell.angle_alpha   90.00
_cell.angle_beta   90.00
_cell.angle_gamma   90.00
#
_symmetry.space_group_name_H-M   'P 1'
#
loop_
_entity.id
_entity.type
_entity.pdbx_description
1 polymer ?
#
loop_
_entity_poly.entity_id
_entity_poly.type
_entity_poly.pdbx_seq_one_letter_code
_entity_poly.pdbx_strand_id
1 'polypeptide(L)'
;MVELNLINLYIGIGIFAYIAILYLTYRDMRIFRRTGYFSYRKGAFKGIIASTLVLLGTFLIPSVSDILGLALIFVGLMINQKGKREQVFTNANAFDRFLGKTDIVRTPEEIKEDYLKQQEELEKKKKKR
;
A
#
# COMPACT_ATOMS: atom_id res chain seq x y z
N MET A 1 25.44 6.54 25.30
CA MET A 1 25.11 5.17 24.84
C MET A 1 23.61 4.94 24.73
N VAL A 2 22.79 5.28 25.74
CA VAL A 2 21.33 5.06 25.71
C VAL A 2 20.62 5.82 24.56
N GLU A 3 20.91 7.11 24.37
CA GLU A 3 20.31 7.91 23.30
C GLU A 3 20.61 7.37 21.90
N LEU A 4 21.86 6.95 21.66
CA LEU A 4 22.27 6.35 20.39
C LEU A 4 21.51 5.04 20.11
N ASN A 5 21.29 4.22 21.14
CA ASN A 5 20.49 3.00 21.02
C ASN A 5 19.02 3.29 20.71
N LEU A 6 18.47 4.38 21.26
CA LEU A 6 17.09 4.79 21.05
C LEU A 6 16.87 5.32 19.63
N ILE A 7 17.77 6.17 19.13
CA ILE A 7 17.75 6.66 17.74
C ILE A 7 17.85 5.49 16.76
N ASN A 8 18.75 4.54 16.99
CA ASN A 8 18.90 3.35 16.17
C ASN A 8 17.63 2.48 16.18
N LEU A 9 16.97 2.34 17.34
CA LEU A 9 15.70 1.65 17.45
C LEU A 9 14.61 2.33 16.61
N TYR A 10 14.49 3.65 16.68
CA TYR A 10 13.49 4.41 15.92
C TYR A 10 13.73 4.33 14.42
N ILE A 11 14.98 4.42 13.98
CA ILE A 11 15.36 4.19 12.58
C ILE A 11 14.97 2.75 12.18
N GLY A 12 15.24 1.76 13.03
CA GLY A 12 14.85 0.37 12.80
C GLY A 12 13.34 0.20 12.60
N ILE A 13 12.52 0.87 13.42
CA ILE A 13 11.06 0.91 13.27
C ILE A 13 10.67 1.52 11.90
N GLY A 14 11.29 2.65 11.53
CA GLY A 14 11.06 3.30 10.25
C GLY A 14 11.38 2.42 9.04
N ILE A 15 12.54 1.75 9.07
CA ILE A 15 12.96 0.80 8.02
C ILE A 15 12.00 -0.38 7.94
N PHE A 16 11.61 -0.97 9.07
CA PHE A 16 10.67 -2.09 9.09
C PHE A 16 9.31 -1.68 8.51
N ALA A 17 8.78 -0.53 8.93
CA ALA A 17 7.55 0.04 8.39
C ALA A 17 7.64 0.28 6.88
N TYR A 18 8.76 0.85 6.40
CA TYR A 18 9.00 1.10 4.98
C TYR A 18 8.95 -0.20 4.16
N ILE A 19 9.70 -1.22 4.59
CA ILE A 19 9.73 -2.53 3.92
C ILE A 19 8.33 -3.16 3.91
N ALA A 20 7.61 -3.12 5.03
CA ALA A 20 6.26 -3.67 5.12
C ALA A 20 5.30 -2.97 4.14
N ILE A 21 5.34 -1.64 4.04
CA ILE A 21 4.51 -0.88 3.10
C ILE A 21 4.88 -1.21 1.66
N LEU A 22 6.18 -1.26 1.31
CA LEU A 22 6.62 -1.62 -0.04
C LEU A 22 6.15 -3.02 -0.43
N TYR A 23 6.28 -3.99 0.47
CA TYR A 23 5.81 -5.35 0.25
C TYR A 23 4.30 -5.40 -0.01
N LEU A 24 3.49 -4.71 0.82
CA LEU A 24 2.04 -4.64 0.63
C LEU A 24 1.66 -3.94 -0.68
N THR A 25 2.41 -2.88 -1.04
CA THR A 25 2.24 -2.12 -2.28
C THR A 25 2.50 -3.00 -3.49
N TYR A 26 3.63 -3.71 -3.51
CA TYR A 26 3.98 -4.63 -4.59
C TYR A 26 2.96 -5.78 -4.71
N ARG A 27 2.48 -6.30 -3.58
CA ARG A 27 1.40 -7.30 -3.56
C ARG A 27 0.13 -6.75 -4.20
N ASP A 28 -0.29 -5.53 -3.85
CA ASP A 28 -1.46 -4.89 -4.44
C ASP A 28 -1.29 -4.65 -5.95
N MET A 29 -0.09 -4.28 -6.41
CA MET A 29 0.23 -4.18 -7.86
C MET A 29 0.11 -5.53 -8.57
N ARG A 30 0.62 -6.62 -7.98
CA ARG A 30 0.51 -7.96 -8.56
C ARG A 30 -0.94 -8.44 -8.64
N ILE A 31 -1.75 -8.14 -7.62
CA ILE A 31 -3.18 -8.44 -7.63
C ILE A 31 -3.87 -7.64 -8.74
N PHE A 32 -3.62 -6.32 -8.82
CA PHE A 32 -4.17 -5.48 -9.89
C PHE A 32 -3.81 -6.01 -11.28
N ARG A 33 -2.56 -6.45 -11.49
CA ARG A 33 -2.13 -7.03 -12.77
C ARG A 33 -2.89 -8.33 -13.12
N ARG A 34 -3.34 -9.11 -12.12
CA ARG A 34 -4.09 -10.36 -12.33
C ARG A 34 -5.59 -10.15 -12.50
N THR A 35 -6.17 -9.14 -11.83
CA THR A 35 -7.62 -8.98 -11.71
C THR A 35 -8.19 -7.74 -12.41
N GLY A 36 -7.38 -6.70 -12.60
CA GLY A 36 -7.84 -5.42 -13.16
C GLY A 36 -8.63 -4.53 -12.21
N TYR A 37 -8.82 -4.92 -10.94
CA TYR A 37 -9.68 -4.19 -10.01
C TYR A 37 -9.10 -2.85 -9.55
N PHE A 38 -9.86 -1.77 -9.76
CA PHE A 38 -9.40 -0.41 -9.49
C PHE A 38 -9.08 -0.15 -8.01
N SER A 39 -9.73 -0.87 -7.09
CA SER A 39 -9.48 -0.74 -5.65
C SER A 39 -8.04 -1.12 -5.27
N TYR A 40 -7.44 -2.10 -5.96
CA TYR A 40 -6.07 -2.54 -5.75
C TYR A 40 -5.06 -1.58 -6.34
N ARG A 41 -5.36 -0.96 -7.50
CA ARG A 41 -4.57 0.14 -8.04
C ARG A 41 -4.54 1.34 -7.09
N LYS A 42 -5.70 1.74 -6.54
CA LYS A 42 -5.78 2.79 -5.51
C LYS A 42 -4.99 2.42 -4.26
N GLY A 43 -5.06 1.16 -3.83
CA GLY A 43 -4.28 0.63 -2.71
C GLY A 43 -2.78 0.79 -2.94
N ALA A 44 -2.29 0.34 -4.10
CA ALA A 44 -0.88 0.49 -4.46
C ALA A 44 -0.44 1.96 -4.52
N PHE A 45 -1.26 2.86 -5.07
CA PHE A 45 -0.94 4.29 -5.11
C PHE A 45 -0.82 4.91 -3.71
N LYS A 46 -1.76 4.58 -2.80
CA LYS A 46 -1.66 4.98 -1.39
C LYS A 46 -0.39 4.44 -0.73
N GLY A 47 -0.04 3.20 -1.04
CA GLY A 47 1.16 2.55 -0.55
C GLY A 47 2.45 3.26 -0.96
N ILE A 48 2.54 3.74 -2.21
CA ILE A 48 3.68 4.55 -2.67
C ILE A 48 3.78 5.84 -1.85
N ILE A 49 2.70 6.61 -1.74
CA ILE A 49 2.68 7.86 -0.96
C ILE A 49 3.08 7.61 0.50
N ALA A 50 2.49 6.59 1.12
CA ALA A 50 2.81 6.19 2.49
C ALA A 50 4.28 5.80 2.65
N SER A 51 4.84 5.01 1.72
CA SER A 51 6.24 4.60 1.77
C SER A 51 7.20 5.80 1.66
N THR A 52 6.87 6.79 0.84
CA THR A 52 7.65 8.03 0.76
C THR A 52 7.62 8.80 2.07
N LEU A 53 6.45 8.94 2.71
CA LEU A 53 6.34 9.63 4.00
C LEU A 53 7.11 8.90 5.10
N VAL A 54 7.02 7.57 5.16
CA VAL A 54 7.78 6.76 6.12
C VAL A 54 9.28 6.89 5.89
N LEU A 55 9.73 6.86 4.63
CA LEU A 55 11.15 7.04 4.30
C LEU A 55 11.66 8.42 4.73
N LEU A 56 10.92 9.47 4.39
CA LEU A 56 11.24 10.84 4.82
C LEU A 56 11.28 10.96 6.34
N GLY A 57 10.28 10.42 7.04
CA GLY A 57 10.25 10.42 8.50
C GLY A 57 11.45 9.70 9.10
N THR A 58 11.86 8.58 8.50
CA THR A 58 13.05 7.83 8.92
C THR A 58 14.33 8.65 8.77
N PHE A 59 14.48 9.41 7.69
CA PHE A 59 15.63 10.32 7.50
C PHE A 59 15.64 11.52 8.47
N LEU A 60 14.47 11.98 8.91
CA LEU A 60 14.36 13.11 9.84
C LEU A 60 14.75 12.76 11.29
N ILE A 61 14.65 11.49 11.68
CA ILE A 61 14.96 11.03 13.05
C ILE A 61 16.37 11.46 13.49
N PRO A 62 17.45 11.12 12.78
CA PRO A 62 18.81 11.53 13.18
C PRO A 62 19.16 12.96 12.78
N SER A 63 18.44 13.55 11.82
CA SER A 63 18.87 14.79 11.15
C SER A 63 18.20 16.05 11.69
N VAL A 64 16.99 15.93 12.25
CA VAL A 64 16.16 17.09 12.64
C VAL A 64 15.54 16.87 14.02
N SER A 65 14.71 15.83 14.16
CA SER A 65 14.03 15.50 15.41
C SER A 65 13.43 14.11 15.29
N ASP A 66 13.71 13.28 16.30
CA ASP A 66 13.13 11.94 16.46
C ASP A 66 11.60 11.98 16.56
N ILE A 67 11.05 12.91 17.35
CA ILE A 67 9.60 13.09 17.50
C ILE A 67 8.94 13.45 16.17
N LEU A 68 9.49 14.41 15.42
CA LEU A 68 8.94 14.79 14.11
C LEU A 68 9.06 13.65 13.09
N GLY A 69 10.19 12.94 13.09
CA GLY A 69 10.40 11.78 12.22
C GLY A 69 9.39 10.66 12.51
N LEU A 70 9.20 10.33 13.78
CA LEU A 70 8.22 9.34 14.23
C LEU A 70 6.77 9.74 13.93
N ALA A 71 6.42 11.02 14.12
CA ALA A 71 5.10 11.53 13.77
C ALA A 71 4.83 11.40 12.27
N LEU A 72 5.83 11.70 11.42
CA LEU A 72 5.68 11.55 9.97
C LEU A 72 5.56 10.09 9.54
N ILE A 73 6.33 9.17 10.16
CA ILE A 73 6.18 7.72 9.98
C ILE A 73 4.75 7.29 10.32
N PHE A 74 4.22 7.75 11.45
CA PHE A 74 2.87 7.44 11.89
C PHE A 74 1.81 7.92 10.88
N VAL A 75 1.93 9.14 10.37
CA VAL A 75 1.04 9.66 9.30
C VAL A 75 1.10 8.77 8.05
N GLY A 76 2.30 8.35 7.63
CA GLY A 76 2.47 7.41 6.51
C GLY A 76 1.74 6.08 6.74
N LEU A 77 1.87 5.50 7.94
CA LEU A 77 1.16 4.28 8.31
C LEU A 77 -0.37 4.44 8.31
N MET A 78 -0.87 5.59 8.79
CA MET A 78 -2.30 5.91 8.79
C MET A 78 -2.86 6.02 7.37
N ILE A 79 -2.08 6.54 6.41
CA ILE A 79 -2.47 6.60 5.00
C ILE A 79 -2.52 5.20 4.35
N ASN A 80 -1.62 4.29 4.75
CA ASN A 80 -1.53 2.93 4.21
C ASN A 80 -2.61 1.95 4.72
N GLN A 81 -3.61 2.43 5.46
CA GLN A 81 -4.68 1.58 5.96
C GLN A 81 -5.49 0.90 4.84
N LYS A 82 -5.96 -0.32 5.13
CA LYS A 82 -6.74 -1.12 4.19
C LYS A 82 -8.09 -0.47 3.91
N GLY A 83 -8.38 -0.18 2.64
CA GLY A 83 -9.69 0.28 2.18
C GLY A 83 -10.66 -0.86 1.83
N LYS A 84 -11.89 -0.49 1.43
CA LYS A 84 -12.85 -1.43 0.81
C LYS A 84 -12.28 -1.96 -0.52
N ARG A 85 -12.25 -3.27 -0.69
CA ARG A 85 -11.71 -3.98 -1.87
C ARG A 85 -12.56 -5.19 -2.19
N GLU A 86 -12.55 -5.59 -3.45
CA GLU A 86 -13.21 -6.79 -3.93
C GLU A 86 -12.55 -8.04 -3.33
N GLN A 87 -13.34 -9.10 -3.13
CA GLN A 87 -12.82 -10.35 -2.61
C GLN A 87 -12.14 -11.14 -3.74
N VAL A 88 -10.80 -11.20 -3.71
CA VAL A 88 -9.98 -11.91 -4.71
C VAL A 88 -9.41 -13.25 -4.22
N PHE A 89 -9.60 -13.54 -2.93
CA PHE A 89 -9.18 -14.77 -2.28
C PHE A 89 -10.42 -15.44 -1.68
N THR A 90 -10.78 -16.59 -2.22
CA THR A 90 -11.84 -17.47 -1.74
C THR A 90 -11.22 -18.71 -1.12
N ASN A 91 -10.37 -19.41 -1.86
CA ASN A 91 -9.78 -20.70 -1.47
C ASN A 91 -8.25 -20.65 -1.31
N ALA A 92 -7.60 -19.54 -1.63
CA ALA A 92 -6.14 -19.39 -1.49
C ALA A 92 -5.66 -19.58 -0.03
N ASN A 93 -4.60 -20.37 0.15
CA ASN A 93 -3.93 -20.57 1.44
C ASN A 93 -3.13 -19.31 1.88
N ALA A 94 -2.58 -19.31 3.10
CA ALA A 94 -1.88 -18.15 3.65
C ALA A 94 -0.64 -17.73 2.82
N PHE A 95 0.13 -18.69 2.30
CA PHE A 95 1.34 -18.42 1.52
C PHE A 95 1.02 -17.86 0.13
N ASP A 96 -0.03 -18.38 -0.51
CA ASP A 96 -0.52 -17.88 -1.80
C ASP A 96 -1.05 -16.45 -1.66
N ARG A 97 -1.79 -16.16 -0.58
CA ARG A 97 -2.21 -14.79 -0.23
C ARG A 97 -1.03 -13.87 0.02
N PHE A 98 -0.02 -14.34 0.75
CA PHE A 98 1.22 -13.60 0.98
C PHE A 98 1.93 -13.26 -0.35
N LEU A 99 1.97 -14.19 -1.29
CA LEU A 99 2.52 -13.94 -2.62
C LEU A 99 1.56 -13.19 -3.56
N GLY A 100 0.37 -12.79 -3.08
CA GLY A 100 -0.65 -12.10 -3.86
C GLY A 100 -1.23 -12.95 -5.00
N LYS A 101 -1.13 -14.28 -4.93
CA LYS A 101 -1.74 -15.21 -5.88
C LYS A 101 -3.24 -15.28 -5.62
N THR A 102 -4.01 -14.75 -6.55
CA THR A 102 -5.46 -14.68 -6.49
C THR A 102 -6.09 -15.91 -7.10
N ASP A 103 -7.28 -16.27 -6.63
CA ASP A 103 -8.11 -17.32 -7.24
C ASP A 103 -8.71 -16.85 -8.58
N ILE A 104 -8.73 -15.53 -8.78
CA ILE A 104 -9.20 -14.86 -10.00
C ILE A 104 -8.00 -14.47 -10.85
N VAL A 105 -7.94 -14.97 -12.09
CA VAL A 105 -7.00 -14.52 -13.12
C VAL A 105 -7.79 -14.26 -14.38
N ARG A 106 -7.67 -13.05 -14.93
CA ARG A 106 -8.39 -12.61 -16.12
C ARG A 106 -7.44 -12.40 -17.29
N THR A 107 -7.97 -12.56 -18.50
CA THR A 107 -7.26 -12.22 -19.73
C THR A 107 -7.07 -10.70 -19.85
N PRO A 108 -6.05 -10.22 -20.59
CA PRO A 108 -5.84 -8.78 -20.80
C PRO A 108 -7.06 -8.05 -21.38
N GLU A 109 -7.81 -8.72 -22.26
CA GLU A 109 -9.02 -8.20 -22.89
C GLU A 109 -10.13 -7.99 -21.85
N GLU A 110 -10.40 -9.00 -21.02
CA GLU A 110 -11.37 -8.92 -19.92
C GLU A 110 -10.99 -7.83 -18.90
N ILE A 111 -9.70 -7.74 -18.54
CA ILE A 111 -9.19 -6.70 -17.64
C ILE A 111 -9.47 -5.31 -18.22
N LYS A 112 -9.20 -5.11 -19.51
CA LYS A 112 -9.39 -3.82 -20.18
C LYS A 112 -10.87 -3.45 -20.20
N GLU A 113 -11.74 -4.38 -20.57
CA GLU A 113 -13.19 -4.13 -20.62
C GLU A 113 -13.75 -3.78 -19.23
N ASP A 114 -13.47 -4.59 -18.22
CA ASP A 114 -13.92 -4.34 -16.84
C ASP A 114 -13.34 -3.06 -16.27
N TYR A 115 -12.10 -2.72 -16.63
CA TYR A 115 -11.45 -1.48 -16.20
C TYR A 115 -12.18 -0.26 -16.77
N LEU A 116 -12.52 -0.28 -18.07
CA LEU A 116 -13.28 0.80 -18.71
C LEU A 116 -14.67 0.94 -18.09
N LYS A 117 -15.39 -0.17 -17.86
CA LYS A 117 -16.69 -0.16 -17.15
C LYS A 117 -16.58 0.47 -15.76
N GLN A 118 -15.59 0.06 -14.96
CA GLN A 118 -15.33 0.63 -13.64
C GLN A 118 -15.01 2.13 -13.69
N GLN A 119 -14.26 2.58 -14.71
CA GLN A 119 -13.96 4.01 -14.91
C GLN A 119 -15.22 4.81 -15.23
N GLU A 120 -16.05 4.35 -16.16
CA GLU A 120 -17.30 5.02 -16.52
C GLU A 120 -18.24 5.13 -15.31
N GLU A 121 -18.37 4.08 -14.51
CA GLU A 121 -19.16 4.12 -13.29
C GLU A 121 -18.63 5.13 -12.28
N LEU A 122 -17.31 5.21 -12.12
CA LEU A 122 -16.67 6.19 -11.24
C LEU A 122 -16.92 7.62 -11.72
N GLU A 123 -16.86 7.87 -13.02
CA GLU A 123 -17.16 9.19 -13.60
C GLU A 123 -18.65 9.56 -13.46
N LYS A 124 -19.56 8.63 -13.73
CA LYS A 124 -21.00 8.81 -13.49
C LYS A 124 -21.28 9.15 -12.03
N LYS A 125 -20.61 8.48 -11.07
CA LYS A 125 -20.73 8.77 -9.64
C LYS A 125 -20.18 10.15 -9.26
N LYS A 126 -19.12 10.62 -9.91
CA LYS A 126 -18.57 11.97 -9.70
C LYS A 126 -19.49 13.06 -10.22
N LYS A 127 -20.11 12.86 -11.39
CA LYS A 127 -21.04 13.84 -12.00
C LYS A 127 -22.39 13.96 -11.26
N LYS A 128 -22.75 12.97 -10.44
CA LYS A 128 -23.97 12.95 -9.62
C LYS A 128 -23.77 13.55 -8.21
N ARG A 129 -22.56 13.95 -7.86
CA ARG A 129 -22.21 14.61 -6.59
C ARG A 129 -21.92 16.07 -6.86
#